data_AF-A0A9X5RGZ4-F1
#
_entry.id   AF-A0A9X5RGZ4-F1
#
_cell.length_a   1.000
_cell.length_b   1.000
_cell.length_c   1.000
_cell.angle_alpha   90.00
_cell.angle_beta   90.00
_cell.angle_gamma   90.00
#
_symmetry.space_group_name_H-M   'P 1'
#
loop_
_entity.id
_entity.type
_entity.pdbx_description
1 polymer ?
#
loop_
_entity_poly.entity_id
_entity_poly.type
_entity_poly.pdbx_seq_one_letter_code
_entity_poly.pdbx_strand_id
1 'polypeptide(L)' 'MANGYFLRVGNKTTCGGQIITGDDTFKFYGSSAAREGDLVTCGKHSGTYQILGGISYVLGNNRVSQEP' A
#
# COMPACT_ATOMS: atom_id res chain seq x y z
N MET A 1 -23.90 2.82 1.48
CA MET A 1 -22.66 2.15 1.96
C MET A 1 -21.53 2.51 1.02
N ALA A 2 -20.34 2.79 1.54
CA ALA A 2 -19.17 3.09 0.72
C ALA A 2 -18.32 1.83 0.55
N ASN A 3 -17.85 1.57 -0.67
CA ASN A 3 -16.91 0.49 -0.96
C ASN A 3 -15.48 1.05 -0.92
N GLY A 4 -14.61 0.41 -0.14
CA GLY A 4 -13.18 0.72 -0.08
C GLY A 4 -12.35 -0.41 -0.69
N TYR A 5 -11.12 -0.09 -1.10
CA TYR A 5 -10.17 -1.05 -1.67
C TYR A 5 -8.84 -0.97 -0.94
N PHE A 6 -8.23 -2.14 -0.69
CA PHE A 6 -6.87 -2.22 -0.17
C PHE A 6 -5.86 -2.13 -1.30
N LEU A 7 -4.78 -1.38 -1.05
CA LEU A 7 -3.67 -1.23 -1.97
C LEU A 7 -2.66 -2.37 -1.78
N ARG A 8 -2.01 -2.76 -2.86
CA ARG A 8 -0.96 -3.80 -2.88
C ARG A 8 0.18 -3.42 -3.81
N VAL A 9 1.33 -4.06 -3.62
CA VAL A 9 2.48 -3.95 -4.54
C VAL A 9 2.04 -4.17 -5.98
N GLY A 10 2.49 -3.30 -6.88
CA GLY A 10 2.16 -3.31 -8.31
C GLY A 10 0.89 -2.54 -8.69
N ASN A 11 0.09 -2.05 -7.73
CA ASN A 11 -1.01 -1.14 -8.05
C ASN A 11 -0.49 0.15 -8.68
N LYS A 12 -1.21 0.64 -9.69
CA LYS A 12 -0.82 1.83 -10.46
C LYS A 12 -1.18 3.10 -9.70
N THR A 13 -0.25 4.05 -9.69
CA THR A 13 -0.53 5.40 -9.21
C THR A 13 -1.18 6.20 -10.33
N THR A 14 -1.99 7.21 -9.99
CA THR A 14 -2.59 8.12 -10.99
C THR A 14 -1.54 8.96 -11.73
N CYS A 15 -0.32 9.04 -11.19
CA CYS A 15 0.84 9.62 -11.88
C CYS A 15 1.40 8.69 -12.99
N GLY A 16 0.89 7.47 -13.15
CA GLY A 16 1.39 6.49 -14.12
C GLY A 16 2.57 5.65 -13.62
N GLY A 17 2.91 5.72 -12.33
CA GLY A 17 3.86 4.81 -11.71
C GLY A 17 3.15 3.68 -10.98
N GLN A 18 3.80 3.10 -9.97
CA GLN A 18 3.23 2.00 -9.19
C GLN A 18 3.79 1.90 -7.78
N ILE A 19 3.07 1.18 -6.92
CA ILE A 19 3.56 0.78 -5.60
C ILE A 19 4.66 -0.27 -5.76
N ILE A 20 5.80 -0.09 -5.11
CA ILE A 20 6.99 -0.94 -5.27
C ILE A 20 7.36 -1.71 -4.00
N THR A 21 6.97 -1.24 -2.80
CA THR A 21 7.14 -2.00 -1.54
C THR A 21 5.81 -2.24 -0.84
N GLY A 22 5.81 -3.20 0.07
CA GLY A 22 4.66 -3.58 0.88
C GLY A 22 5.07 -4.48 2.03
N ASP A 23 4.11 -4.80 2.90
CA ASP A 23 4.28 -5.75 4.00
C ASP A 23 4.16 -7.20 3.51
N ASP A 24 5.26 -7.95 3.53
CA ASP A 24 5.27 -9.36 3.15
C ASP A 24 4.58 -10.29 4.16
N THR A 25 4.30 -9.82 5.38
CA THR A 25 3.56 -10.59 6.39
C THR A 25 2.05 -10.48 6.21
N PHE A 26 1.59 -9.46 5.49
CA PHE A 26 0.18 -9.21 5.21
C PHE A 26 -0.07 -9.11 3.70
N LYS A 27 -0.63 -10.18 3.11
CA LYS A 27 -0.76 -10.28 1.65
C LYS A 27 -2.21 -10.30 1.20
N PHE A 28 -2.50 -9.53 0.16
CA PHE A 28 -3.75 -9.60 -0.59
C PHE A 28 -3.52 -10.35 -1.90
N TYR A 29 -4.19 -11.49 -2.07
CA TYR A 29 -4.09 -12.31 -3.29
C TYR A 29 -2.64 -12.69 -3.65
N GLY A 30 -1.79 -12.95 -2.62
CA GLY A 30 -0.38 -13.30 -2.81
C GLY A 30 0.57 -12.12 -3.01
N SER A 31 0.06 -10.88 -3.12
CA SER A 31 0.88 -9.67 -3.19
C SER A 31 0.91 -8.95 -1.85
N SER A 32 2.09 -8.43 -1.48
CA SER A 32 2.30 -7.68 -0.25
C SER A 32 1.37 -6.46 -0.18
N ALA A 33 0.70 -6.28 0.97
CA ALA A 33 -0.19 -5.16 1.22
C ALA A 33 0.62 -3.86 1.31
N ALA A 34 0.11 -2.79 0.70
CA ALA A 34 0.73 -1.48 0.83
C ALA A 34 0.20 -0.76 2.07
N ARG A 35 1.08 -0.08 2.79
CA ARG A 35 0.81 0.68 4.01
C ARG A 35 1.40 2.08 3.91
N GLU A 36 1.14 2.91 4.92
CA GLU A 36 1.85 4.17 5.07
C GLU A 36 3.36 3.93 5.15
N GLY A 37 4.14 4.81 4.52
CA GLY A 37 5.60 4.68 4.40
C GLY A 37 6.08 3.84 3.21
N ASP A 38 5.22 3.00 2.62
CA ASP A 38 5.60 2.21 1.45
C ASP A 38 5.92 3.08 0.24
N LEU A 39 6.88 2.60 -0.54
CA LEU A 39 7.45 3.30 -1.66
C LEU A 39 6.61 3.15 -2.92
N VAL A 40 6.50 4.24 -3.67
CA VAL A 40 5.77 4.33 -4.93
C VAL A 40 6.58 5.12 -5.96
N THR A 41 6.36 4.83 -7.24
CA THR A 41 6.92 5.60 -8.35
C THR A 41 5.87 6.50 -8.99
N CYS A 42 6.34 7.51 -9.72
CA CYS A 42 5.55 8.44 -10.52
C CYS A 42 5.96 8.27 -11.99
N GLY A 43 5.01 8.19 -12.92
CA GLY A 43 5.32 8.11 -14.35
C GLY A 43 5.72 9.46 -14.96
N LYS A 44 5.45 10.56 -14.24
CA LYS A 44 5.73 11.94 -14.70
C LYS A 44 7.00 12.55 -14.08
N HIS A 45 7.37 12.10 -12.88
CA HIS A 45 8.50 12.64 -12.14
C HIS A 45 9.46 11.50 -11.78
N SER A 46 10.75 11.74 -11.99
CA SER A 46 11.78 10.77 -11.62
C SER A 46 11.97 10.78 -10.11
N GLY A 47 11.93 9.60 -9.50
CA GLY A 47 12.13 9.44 -8.07
C GLY A 47 11.21 8.41 -7.45
N THR A 48 11.40 8.22 -6.15
CA THR A 48 10.57 7.37 -5.30
C THR A 48 9.90 8.24 -4.25
N TYR A 49 8.62 7.99 -4.03
CA TYR A 49 7.77 8.71 -3.10
C TYR A 49 7.18 7.73 -2.08
N GLN A 50 6.62 8.24 -0.99
CA GLN A 50 6.00 7.41 0.04
C GLN A 50 4.49 7.59 0.06
N ILE A 51 3.78 6.54 0.45
CA ILE A 51 2.38 6.63 0.85
C ILE A 51 2.32 7.38 2.18
N LEU A 52 1.62 8.52 2.22
CA LEU A 52 1.58 9.41 3.39
C LEU A 52 0.35 9.22 4.29
N GLY A 53 -0.52 8.26 3.98
CA GLY A 53 -1.70 8.01 4.80
C GLY A 53 -2.40 6.71 4.46
N GLY A 54 -3.26 6.27 5.37
CA GLY A 54 -4.02 5.04 5.25
C GLY A 54 -5.09 4.91 6.31
N ILE A 55 -5.56 3.68 6.49
CA ILE A 55 -6.50 3.35 7.57
C ILE A 55 -5.68 3.12 8.83
N SER A 56 -6.07 3.74 9.95
CA SER A 56 -5.34 3.61 11.20
C SER A 56 -5.19 2.16 11.60
N TYR A 57 -6.25 1.36 11.60
CA TYR A 57 -6.20 -0.02 12.06
C TYR A 57 -6.92 -0.97 11.10
N VAL A 58 -6.28 -2.10 10.80
CA VAL A 58 -6.87 -3.17 9.99
C VAL A 58 -6.69 -4.48 10.73
N LEU A 59 -7.78 -5.22 10.88
CA LEU A 59 -7.80 -6.57 11.45
C LEU A 59 -7.67 -7.59 10.32
N GLY A 60 -6.55 -8.29 10.29
CA GLY A 60 -6.36 -9.45 9.42
C GLY A 60 -5.96 -10.66 10.25
N ASN A 61 -6.78 -11.70 10.32
CA ASN A 61 -6.46 -12.97 10.99
C ASN A 61 -5.83 -12.79 12.40
N ASN A 62 -6.47 -11.98 13.25
CA ASN A 62 -6.00 -11.64 14.60
C ASN A 62 -4.63 -10.91 14.65
N ARG A 63 -4.24 -10.23 13.56
CA ARG A 63 -3.06 -9.38 13.48
C ARG A 63 -3.43 -7.96 13.10
N VAL A 64 -2.68 -7.05 13.69
CA VAL A 64 -2.75 -5.61 13.50
C VAL A 64 -1.67 -5.24 12.50
N SER A 65 -2.03 -4.63 11.37
CA SER A 65 -1.06 -4.16 10.39
C SER A 65 -0.47 -2.77 10.73
N GLN A 66 -0.65 -2.27 11.96
CA GLN A 66 0.04 -1.08 12.48
C GLN A 66 1.40 -1.42 13.07
N GLU A 67 2.36 -0.54 12.82
CA GLU A 67 3.54 -0.39 13.67
C GLU A 67 3.14 0.36 14.96
N PRO A 68 3.71 0.02 16.13
CA PRO A 68 3.44 0.69 17.40
C PRO A 68 3.88 2.17 17.41
#